data_AF-A0A4U9WKN6-F1
#
_entry.id   AF-A0A4U9WKN6-F1
#
_cell.length_a   1.000
_cell.length_b   1.000
_cell.length_c   1.000
_cell.angle_alpha   90.00
_cell.angle_beta   90.00
_cell.angle_gamma   90.00
#
_symmetry.space_group_name_H-M   'P 1'
#
loop_
_entity.id
_entity.type
_entity.pdbx_description
1 polymer ?
#
loop_
_entity_poly.entity_id
_entity_poly.type
_entity_poly.pdbx_seq_one_letter_code
_entity_poly.pdbx_strand_id
1 'polypeptide(L)'
;MDNFRRLAAAGTQITVRVPLIPEFNADRDSIRAITDFAADEIGVKEIHFLPYHTLGMNKYHLLGAPYYASRTPLDDPELLAYAEDYASVKGLTAILRG
;
A
#
# COMPACT_ATOMS: atom_id res chain seq x y z
N MET A 1 10.78 -10.65 -0.08
CA MET A 1 9.61 -11.30 -0.71
C MET A 1 9.45 -12.80 -0.39
N ASP A 2 10.41 -13.47 0.28
CA ASP A 2 10.33 -14.91 0.58
C ASP A 2 9.06 -15.33 1.35
N ASN A 3 8.66 -14.54 2.36
CA ASN A 3 7.45 -14.81 3.15
C ASN A 3 6.18 -14.85 2.30
N PHE A 4 6.02 -13.95 1.33
CA PHE A 4 4.86 -13.95 0.44
C PHE A 4 4.82 -15.23 -0.41
N ARG A 5 5.96 -15.64 -0.99
CA ARG A 5 6.07 -16.85 -1.80
C ARG A 5 5.75 -18.10 -0.98
N ARG A 6 6.23 -18.18 0.26
CA ARG A 6 5.95 -19.30 1.17
C ARG A 6 4.47 -19.38 1.55
N LEU A 7 3.83 -18.25 1.83
CA LEU A 7 2.40 -18.21 2.13
C LEU A 7 1.54 -18.57 0.90
N ALA A 8 1.92 -18.09 -0.28
CA ALA A 8 1.25 -18.43 -1.53
C ALA A 8 1.39 -19.93 -1.86
N ALA A 9 2.59 -20.50 -1.72
CA ALA A 9 2.84 -21.93 -1.91
C ALA A 9 2.07 -22.79 -0.90
N ALA A 10 1.81 -22.27 0.31
CA ALA A 10 0.98 -22.93 1.31
C ALA A 10 -0.54 -22.80 1.05
N GLY A 11 -0.97 -22.13 -0.03
CA GLY A 11 -2.37 -21.94 -0.38
C GLY A 11 -3.13 -21.03 0.60
N THR A 12 -2.42 -20.20 1.37
CA THR A 12 -3.04 -19.28 2.33
C THR A 12 -3.68 -18.11 1.59
N GLN A 13 -4.88 -17.70 2.01
CA GLN A 13 -5.49 -16.47 1.52
C GLN A 13 -4.72 -15.25 2.09
N ILE A 14 -4.14 -14.45 1.20
CA ILE A 14 -3.33 -13.29 1.55
C ILE A 14 -4.07 -12.03 1.10
N THR A 15 -4.17 -11.04 2.00
CA THR A 15 -4.55 -9.67 1.67
C THR A 15 -3.31 -8.78 1.77
N VAL A 16 -2.90 -8.18 0.66
CA VAL A 16 -1.74 -7.27 0.63
C VAL A 16 -2.22 -5.88 1.06
N ARG A 17 -1.52 -5.25 2.01
CA ARG A 17 -1.84 -3.90 2.51
C ARG A 17 -0.65 -2.98 2.27
N VAL A 18 -0.88 -1.89 1.55
CA VAL A 18 0.16 -0.97 1.09
C VAL A 18 -0.13 0.44 1.56
N PRO A 19 0.60 0.95 2.57
CA PRO A 19 0.63 2.37 2.88
C PRO A 19 1.16 3.17 1.70
N LEU A 20 0.40 4.16 1.23
CA LEU A 20 0.82 5.10 0.21
C LEU A 20 1.28 6.39 0.88
N ILE A 21 2.59 6.59 0.90
CA ILE A 21 3.26 7.67 1.64
C ILE A 21 3.79 8.69 0.62
N PRO A 22 3.43 9.98 0.75
CA PRO A 22 3.98 11.05 -0.10
C PRO A 22 5.50 11.03 -0.10
N GLU A 23 6.10 11.31 -1.26
CA GLU A 23 7.56 11.40 -1.47
C GLU A 23 8.33 10.08 -1.25
N PHE A 24 7.62 8.96 -1.08
CA PHE A 24 8.23 7.64 -0.88
C PHE A 24 7.75 6.59 -1.89
N ASN A 25 6.46 6.29 -1.89
CA ASN A 25 5.89 5.26 -2.76
C ASN A 25 4.48 5.61 -3.27
N ALA A 26 3.97 6.80 -2.96
CA ALA A 26 2.74 7.33 -3.52
C ALA A 26 3.01 7.94 -4.91
N ASP A 27 3.33 7.09 -5.86
CA ASP A 27 3.52 7.43 -7.26
C ASP A 27 3.07 6.27 -8.17
N ARG A 28 2.83 6.57 -9.45
CA ARG A 28 2.27 5.59 -10.39
C ARG A 28 3.19 4.39 -10.63
N ASP A 29 4.50 4.61 -10.65
CA ASP A 29 5.46 3.53 -10.92
C ASP A 29 5.53 2.55 -9.75
N SER A 30 5.58 3.07 -8.53
CA SER A 30 5.51 2.27 -7.30
C SER A 30 4.20 1.49 -7.21
N ILE A 31 3.06 2.15 -7.42
CA ILE A 31 1.73 1.51 -7.37
C ILE A 31 1.64 0.38 -8.39
N ARG A 32 2.08 0.63 -9.63
CA ARG A 32 2.13 -0.39 -10.69
C ARG A 32 2.96 -1.59 -10.26
N ALA A 33 4.22 -1.37 -9.88
CA ALA A 33 5.14 -2.45 -9.53
C ALA A 33 4.64 -3.29 -8.35
N ILE A 34 4.05 -2.65 -7.35
CA ILE A 34 3.46 -3.32 -6.19
C ILE A 34 2.24 -4.16 -6.60
N THR A 35 1.36 -3.59 -7.43
CA THR A 35 0.14 -4.27 -7.91
C THR A 35 0.49 -5.47 -8.78
N ASP A 36 1.46 -5.31 -9.70
CA ASP A 36 1.97 -6.39 -10.54
C ASP A 36 2.55 -7.53 -9.69
N PHE A 37 3.37 -7.20 -8.68
CA PHE A 37 3.89 -8.21 -7.75
C PHE A 37 2.76 -8.96 -7.02
N ALA A 38 1.78 -8.23 -6.48
CA ALA A 38 0.67 -8.83 -5.74
C ALA A 38 -0.19 -9.74 -6.63
N ALA A 39 -0.51 -9.30 -7.85
CA ALA A 39 -1.35 -10.02 -8.79
C ALA A 39 -0.61 -11.18 -9.47
N ASP A 40 0.55 -10.92 -10.05
CA ASP A 40 1.20 -11.86 -10.97
C ASP A 40 2.11 -12.85 -10.24
N GLU A 41 2.86 -12.40 -9.24
CA GLU A 41 3.81 -13.25 -8.53
C GLU A 41 3.15 -13.99 -7.36
N ILE A 42 2.30 -13.29 -6.61
CA ILE A 42 1.68 -13.87 -5.40
C ILE A 42 0.28 -14.43 -5.70
N GLY A 43 -0.42 -13.92 -6.71
CA GLY A 43 -1.75 -14.41 -7.08
C GLY A 43 -2.85 -14.04 -6.08
N VAL A 44 -2.70 -12.94 -5.34
CA VAL A 44 -3.71 -12.50 -4.36
C VAL A 44 -5.00 -12.09 -5.07
N LYS A 45 -6.10 -12.02 -4.31
CA LYS A 45 -7.40 -11.54 -4.84
C LYS A 45 -7.74 -10.12 -4.41
N GLU A 46 -7.06 -9.63 -3.37
CA GLU A 46 -7.41 -8.39 -2.72
C GLU A 46 -6.14 -7.61 -2.33
N ILE A 47 -6.16 -6.31 -2.62
CA ILE A 47 -5.12 -5.36 -2.22
C ILE A 47 -5.78 -4.15 -1.56
N HIS A 48 -5.23 -3.74 -0.42
CA HIS A 48 -5.64 -2.52 0.27
C HIS A 48 -4.59 -1.45 0.02
N PHE A 49 -5.01 -0.31 -0.50
CA PHE A 49 -4.19 0.90 -0.45
C PHE A 49 -4.62 1.74 0.74
N LEU A 50 -3.64 2.16 1.54
CA LEU A 50 -3.85 2.89 2.78
C LEU A 50 -3.25 4.28 2.60
N PRO A 51 -4.06 5.29 2.23
CA PRO A 51 -3.57 6.67 2.15
C PRO A 51 -2.95 7.08 3.49
N TYR A 52 -1.73 7.62 3.45
CA TYR A 52 -1.02 7.96 4.67
C TYR A 52 -1.68 9.12 5.44
N HIS A 53 -1.66 9.00 6.76
CA HIS A 53 -2.15 10.01 7.70
C HIS A 53 -1.11 10.31 8.77
N THR A 54 -1.10 11.56 9.27
CA THR A 54 -0.10 12.06 10.24
C THR A 54 -0.51 11.87 11.71
N LEU A 55 -1.60 11.14 11.98
CA LEU A 55 -2.16 10.92 13.33
C LEU A 55 -1.14 10.34 14.34
N GLY A 56 -0.14 9.60 13.85
CA GLY A 56 0.91 9.01 14.68
C GLY A 56 2.00 9.98 15.14
N MET A 57 2.12 11.17 14.54
CA MET A 57 3.24 12.10 14.77
C MET A 57 3.34 12.56 16.23
N ASN A 58 2.21 12.79 16.89
CA ASN A 58 2.21 13.22 18.30
C ASN A 58 2.80 12.14 19.24
N LYS A 59 2.68 10.86 18.90
CA LYS A 59 3.29 9.78 19.70
C LYS A 59 4.82 9.87 19.70
N TYR A 60 5.41 10.21 18.56
CA TYR A 60 6.87 10.42 18.46
C TYR A 60 7.29 11.63 19.29
N HIS A 61 6.52 12.73 19.24
CA HIS A 61 6.76 13.90 20.08
C HIS A 61 6.75 13.56 21.57
N LEU A 62 5.74 12.81 22.05
CA LEU A 62 5.64 12.39 23.45
C LEU A 62 6.78 11.47 23.90
N LEU A 63 7.36 10.71 22.98
CA LEU A 63 8.51 9.84 23.24
C LEU A 63 9.86 10.56 23.11
N GLY A 64 9.87 11.86 22.80
CA GLY A 64 11.10 12.60 22.50
C GLY A 64 11.85 12.06 21.28
N ALA A 65 11.16 11.32 20.40
CA ALA A 65 11.73 10.67 19.24
C ALA A 65 11.59 11.54 17.99
N PRO A 66 12.60 11.59 17.11
CA PRO A 66 12.50 12.29 15.85
C PRO A 66 11.49 11.62 14.91
N TYR A 67 10.74 12.43 14.17
CA TYR A 67 9.76 11.97 13.18
C TYR A 67 10.32 12.12 11.77
N TYR A 68 10.56 10.99 11.09
CA TYR A 68 11.19 10.97 9.76
C TYR A 68 10.23 10.71 8.60
N ALA A 69 8.98 10.35 8.88
CA ALA A 69 7.98 10.15 7.84
C ALA A 69 7.42 11.49 7.34
N SER A 70 6.67 11.45 6.23
CA SER A 70 6.06 12.65 5.64
C SER A 70 5.24 13.43 6.67
N ARG A 71 5.37 14.76 6.64
CA ARG A 71 4.63 15.66 7.53
C ARG A 71 3.26 16.04 7.00
N THR A 72 2.93 15.59 5.80
CA THR A 72 1.64 15.81 5.14
C THR A 72 0.91 14.48 4.97
N PRO A 73 -0.42 14.44 5.15
CA PRO A 73 -1.20 13.29 4.72
C PRO A 73 -1.10 13.12 3.19
N LEU A 74 -1.40 11.93 2.68
CA LEU A 74 -1.61 11.77 1.24
C LEU A 74 -2.96 12.39 0.87
N ASP A 75 -2.93 13.41 0.02
CA ASP A 75 -4.10 14.08 -0.55
C ASP A 75 -3.93 14.13 -2.08
N ASP A 76 -4.14 12.97 -2.71
CA ASP A 76 -4.01 12.81 -4.16
C ASP A 76 -5.12 11.87 -4.68
N PRO A 77 -6.34 12.39 -4.90
CA PRO A 77 -7.47 11.58 -5.32
C PRO A 77 -7.26 10.95 -6.71
N GLU A 78 -6.51 11.60 -7.61
CA GLU A 78 -6.23 11.05 -8.94
C GLU A 78 -5.32 9.84 -8.88
N LEU A 79 -4.30 9.89 -8.01
CA LEU A 79 -3.42 8.76 -7.78
C LEU A 79 -4.15 7.59 -7.11
N LEU A 80 -5.06 7.88 -6.17
CA LEU A 80 -5.87 6.85 -5.51
C LEU A 80 -6.83 6.17 -6.50
N ALA A 81 -7.50 6.96 -7.35
CA ALA A 81 -8.32 6.41 -8.44
C ALA A 81 -7.48 5.55 -9.38
N TYR A 82 -6.28 6.01 -9.77
CA TYR A 82 -5.36 5.21 -10.57
C TYR A 82 -4.99 3.88 -9.89
N ALA A 83 -4.77 3.88 -8.57
CA ALA A 83 -4.45 2.67 -7.83
C ALA A 83 -5.58 1.64 -7.88
N GLU A 84 -6.82 2.09 -7.67
CA GLU A 84 -8.01 1.24 -7.77
C GLU A 84 -8.21 0.71 -9.20
N ASP A 85 -8.13 1.59 -10.20
CA ASP A 85 -8.28 1.24 -11.61
C ASP A 85 -7.24 0.21 -12.04
N TYR A 86 -5.97 0.44 -11.69
CA TYR A 86 -4.90 -0.45 -12.10
C TYR A 86 -5.01 -1.83 -11.42
N ALA A 87 -5.34 -1.87 -10.13
CA ALA A 87 -5.61 -3.12 -9.43
C ALA A 87 -6.78 -3.88 -10.05
N SER A 88 -7.86 -3.19 -10.44
CA SER A 88 -9.00 -3.77 -11.14
C SER A 88 -8.60 -4.38 -12.49
N VAL A 89 -7.78 -3.67 -13.29
CA VAL A 89 -7.23 -4.19 -14.56
C VAL A 89 -6.41 -5.46 -14.35
N LYS A 90 -5.70 -5.57 -13.22
CA LYS A 90 -4.94 -6.78 -12.84
C LYS A 90 -5.81 -7.89 -12.23
N GLY A 91 -7.13 -7.70 -12.16
CA GLY A 91 -8.08 -8.67 -11.61
C GLY A 91 -8.10 -8.73 -10.08
N LEU A 92 -7.58 -7.70 -9.40
CA LEU A 92 -7.64 -7.57 -7.95
C LEU A 92 -8.85 -6.74 -7.53
N THR A 93 -9.43 -7.08 -6.38
CA THR A 93 -10.32 -6.16 -5.66
C THR A 93 -9.47 -5.17 -4.87
N ALA A 94 -9.60 -3.88 -5.21
CA ALA A 94 -8.95 -2.80 -4.48
C ALA A 94 -9.85 -2.28 -3.35
N ILE A 95 -9.26 -1.97 -2.20
CA ILE A 95 -9.94 -1.29 -1.10
C ILE A 95 -9.09 -0.09 -0.64
N LEU A 96 -9.68 1.10 -0.67
CA LEU A 96 -9.11 2.31 -0.07
C LEU A 96 -9.58 2.43 1.38
N ARG A 97 -8.79 1.92 2.35
CA ARG A 97 -9.10 2.01 3.79
C ARG A 97 -7.84 2.14 4.63
N GLY A 98 -7.69 3.27 5.32
CA GLY A 98 -6.70 3.51 6.39
C GLY A 98 -7.25 3.15 7.76
#